data_AF-A0A1V6LYY2-F1
#
_entry.id   AF-A0A1V6LYY2-F1
#
_cell.length_a   1.000
_cell.length_b   1.000
_cell.length_c   1.000
_cell.angle_alpha   90.00
_cell.angle_beta   90.00
_cell.angle_gamma   90.00
#
_symmetry.space_group_name_H-M   'P 1'
#
loop_
_entity.id
_entity.type
_entity.pdbx_description
1 polymer ?
#
loop_
_entity_poly.entity_id
_entity_poly.type
_entity_poly.pdbx_seq_one_letter_code
_entity_poly.pdbx_strand_id
1 'polypeptide(L)' 'MRVLLAEVLRNRGGTVTRVFEVGRHDKGDSGQLAYAGKHKMTIVTHNTKDYAILSKSYVELGKNHFGIIVSDQNSFS' A
#
# COMPACT_ATOMS: atom_id res chain seq x y z
N MET A 1 -1.46 1.46 -8.14
CA MET A 1 -0.13 0.93 -8.54
C MET A 1 -0.24 0.35 -9.94
N ARG A 2 0.65 0.71 -10.87
CA ARG A 2 0.66 0.14 -12.24
C ARG A 2 0.98 -1.36 -12.20
N VAL A 3 0.43 -2.12 -13.16
CA VAL A 3 0.63 -3.58 -13.28
C VAL A 3 2.11 -3.94 -13.34
N LEU A 4 2.86 -3.20 -14.15
CA LEU A 4 4.30 -3.40 -14.35
C LEU A 4 5.12 -3.34 -13.05
N LEU A 5 4.77 -2.46 -12.10
CA LEU A 5 5.54 -2.37 -10.85
C LEU A 5 5.36 -3.64 -10.01
N ALA A 6 4.14 -4.18 -9.93
CA ALA A 6 3.90 -5.43 -9.20
C ALA A 6 4.62 -6.61 -9.85
N GLU A 7 4.62 -6.70 -11.18
CA GLU A 7 5.33 -7.74 -11.93
C GLU A 7 6.85 -7.64 -11.76
N VAL A 8 7.44 -6.45 -11.86
CA VAL A 8 8.87 -6.24 -11.65
C VAL A 8 9.29 -6.64 -10.23
N LEU A 9 8.51 -6.27 -9.21
CA LEU A 9 8.80 -6.65 -7.83
C LEU A 9 8.70 -8.17 -7.62
N ARG A 10 7.71 -8.83 -8.24
CA ARG A 10 7.59 -10.30 -8.22
C ARG A 10 8.75 -10.99 -8.91
N ASN A 11 9.15 -10.52 -10.08
CA ASN A 11 10.30 -11.05 -10.82
C ASN A 11 11.62 -10.92 -10.04
N ARG A 12 11.71 -9.96 -9.12
CA ARG A 12 12.85 -9.80 -8.19
C ARG A 12 12.73 -10.63 -6.91
N GLY A 13 11.75 -11.54 -6.82
CA GLY A 13 11.54 -12.43 -5.68
C GLY A 13 10.62 -11.90 -4.59
N GLY A 14 9.98 -10.74 -4.80
CA GLY A 14 9.05 -10.15 -3.84
C GLY A 14 7.66 -10.79 -3.90
N THR A 15 7.03 -11.03 -2.73
CA THR A 15 5.61 -11.36 -2.66
C THR A 15 4.79 -10.07 -2.70
N VAL A 16 4.23 -9.73 -3.86
CA VAL A 16 3.44 -8.50 -4.05
C VAL A 16 2.03 -8.85 -4.50
N THR A 17 1.04 -8.17 -3.92
CA THR A 17 -0.37 -8.28 -4.29
C THR A 17 -0.94 -6.91 -4.57
N ARG A 18 -1.67 -6.76 -5.67
CA ARG A 18 -2.38 -5.52 -6.00
C ARG A 18 -3.76 -5.52 -5.37
N VAL A 19 -4.25 -4.34 -4.99
CA VAL A 19 -5.60 -4.12 -4.43
C VAL A 19 -6.70 -4.72 -5.32
N PHE A 20 -6.55 -4.61 -6.65
CA PHE A 20 -7.49 -5.19 -7.62
C PHE A 20 -7.52 -6.71 -7.62
N GLU A 21 -6.37 -7.38 -7.40
CA GLU A 21 -6.27 -8.85 -7.42
C GLU A 21 -6.96 -9.50 -6.21
N VAL A 22 -7.09 -8.77 -5.11
CA VAL A 22 -7.82 -9.22 -3.90
C VAL A 22 -9.24 -8.67 -3.82
N GLY A 23 -9.76 -8.09 -4.90
CA GLY A 23 -11.14 -7.59 -4.96
C GLY A 23 -11.44 -6.46 -3.99
N ARG A 24 -10.43 -5.65 -3.62
CA ARG A 24 -10.57 -4.57 -2.62
C ARG A 24 -10.64 -3.18 -3.22
N HIS A 25 -10.84 -3.04 -4.53
CA HIS A 25 -10.83 -1.74 -5.21
C HIS A 25 -11.90 -0.76 -4.68
N ASP A 26 -13.00 -1.27 -4.12
CA ASP A 26 -14.06 -0.46 -3.51
C ASP A 26 -13.77 -0.02 -2.06
N LYS A 27 -12.61 -0.37 -1.50
CA LYS A 27 -12.21 0.01 -0.14
C LYS A 27 -11.27 1.21 -0.17
N GLY A 28 -11.58 2.23 0.62
CA GLY A 28 -10.70 3.39 0.82
C GLY A 28 -9.40 3.05 1.55
N ASP A 29 -8.50 4.03 1.64
CA ASP A 29 -7.12 3.85 2.10
C ASP A 29 -7.01 3.28 3.53
N SER A 30 -7.88 3.69 4.44
CA SER A 30 -7.95 3.12 5.80
C SER A 30 -8.22 1.62 5.79
N GLY A 31 -9.11 1.18 4.89
CA GLY A 31 -9.44 -0.22 4.67
C GLY A 31 -8.32 -1.01 4.01
N GLN A 32 -7.51 -0.40 3.15
CA GLN A 32 -6.32 -1.03 2.58
C GLN A 32 -5.23 -1.20 3.64
N LEU A 33 -4.97 -0.16 4.43
CA LEU A 33 -3.97 -0.20 5.50
C LEU A 33 -4.33 -1.24 6.57
N ALA A 34 -5.61 -1.35 6.94
CA ALA A 34 -6.08 -2.37 7.87
C ALA A 34 -5.90 -3.79 7.33
N TYR A 35 -6.17 -4.00 6.03
CA TYR A 35 -5.96 -5.29 5.38
C TYR A 35 -4.47 -5.65 5.33
N ALA A 36 -3.62 -4.72 4.93
CA ALA A 36 -2.18 -4.91 4.90
C ALA A 36 -1.63 -5.21 6.31
N GLY A 37 -2.11 -4.48 7.33
CA GLY A 37 -1.80 -4.74 8.74
C GLY A 37 -2.14 -6.17 9.16
N LYS A 38 -3.35 -6.64 8.84
CA LYS A 38 -3.80 -8.01 9.15
C LYS A 38 -2.92 -9.09 8.49
N HIS A 39 -2.43 -8.84 7.28
CA HIS A 39 -1.63 -9.80 6.50
C HIS A 39 -0.12 -9.55 6.58
N LYS A 40 0.33 -8.69 7.49
CA LYS A 40 1.76 -8.32 7.66
C LYS A 40 2.42 -7.80 6.39
N MET A 41 1.68 -7.03 5.61
CA MET A 41 2.13 -6.48 4.33
C MET A 41 2.51 -5.00 4.46
N THR A 42 3.51 -4.60 3.69
CA THR A 42 3.85 -3.19 3.46
C THR A 42 2.99 -2.62 2.34
N ILE A 43 2.48 -1.39 2.52
CA ILE A 43 1.79 -0.66 1.44
C ILE A 43 2.81 0.08 0.59
N VAL A 44 2.63 0.04 -0.73
CA VAL A 44 3.36 0.91 -1.68
C VAL A 44 2.36 1.80 -2.40
N THR A 45 2.49 3.11 -2.30
CA THR A 45 1.50 4.08 -2.80
C THR A 45 2.15 5.37 -3.32
N HIS A 46 1.43 6.09 -4.18
CA HIS A 46 1.76 7.48 -4.54
C HIS A 46 0.89 8.50 -3.80
N ASN A 47 -0.13 8.03 -3.06
CA ASN A 47 -0.99 8.88 -2.24
C ASN A 47 -0.30 9.22 -0.92
N THR A 48 0.78 10.01 -0.97
CA THR A 48 1.61 10.32 0.21
C THR A 48 0.81 11.04 1.29
N LYS A 49 -0.04 12.00 0.90
CA LYS A 49 -0.77 12.86 1.84
C LYS A 49 -1.70 12.04 2.75
N ASP A 50 -2.55 11.21 2.16
CA ASP A 50 -3.57 10.49 2.95
C ASP A 50 -2.93 9.37 3.79
N TYR A 51 -1.92 8.70 3.25
CA TYR A 51 -1.22 7.66 4.01
C TYR A 51 -0.34 8.21 5.14
N ALA A 52 0.21 9.43 5.01
CA ALA A 52 0.90 10.09 6.11
C ALA A 52 -0.06 10.39 7.28
N ILE A 53 -1.26 10.89 6.96
CA ILE A 53 -2.31 11.13 7.97
C ILE A 53 -2.73 9.80 8.62
N LEU A 54 -3.00 8.77 7.82
CA LEU A 54 -3.39 7.46 8.33
C LEU A 54 -2.31 6.81 9.21
N SER A 55 -1.04 6.93 8.82
CA SER A 55 0.09 6.43 9.62
C SER A 55 0.12 7.09 10.99
N LYS A 56 -0.01 8.43 11.04
CA LYS A 56 -0.07 9.17 12.29
C LYS A 56 -1.26 8.74 13.15
N SER A 57 -2.44 8.59 12.56
CA SER A 57 -3.62 8.11 13.28
C SER A 57 -3.46 6.69 13.83
N TYR A 58 -2.70 5.81 13.15
CA TYR A 58 -2.39 4.48 13.69
C TYR A 58 -1.55 4.59 14.97
N VAL A 59 -0.52 5.45 14.98
CA VAL A 59 0.30 5.71 16.16
C VAL A 59 -0.55 6.25 17.31
N GLU A 60 -1.40 7.25 17.05
CA GLU A 60 -2.28 7.86 18.06
C GLU A 60 -3.28 6.86 18.67
N LEU A 61 -3.73 5.88 17.87
CA LEU A 61 -4.66 4.82 18.29
C LEU A 61 -3.96 3.58 18.87
N GLY A 62 -2.63 3.60 19.04
CA GLY A 62 -1.87 2.43 19.50
C GLY A 62 -1.90 1.23 18.54
N LYS A 63 -2.20 1.47 17.25
CA LYS A 63 -2.23 0.46 16.19
C LYS A 63 -0.90 0.41 15.46
N ASN A 64 -0.55 -0.78 14.97
CA ASN A 64 0.65 -1.00 14.19
C ASN A 64 0.32 -1.29 12.72
N HIS A 65 1.15 -0.80 11.81
CA HIS A 65 1.19 -1.19 10.40
C HIS A 65 2.58 -1.70 10.02
N PHE A 66 2.70 -2.51 8.96
CA PHE A 66 3.97 -3.13 8.54
C PHE A 66 4.75 -2.30 7.51
N GLY A 67 4.52 -0.99 7.54
CA GLY A 67 5.26 -0.01 6.75
C GLY A 67 4.48 0.51 5.55
N ILE A 68 4.82 1.72 5.15
CA ILE A 68 4.27 2.42 4.01
C ILE A 68 5.47 2.97 3.23
N ILE A 69 5.61 2.56 1.97
CA ILE A 69 6.58 3.08 1.03
C ILE A 69 5.84 4.04 0.11
N VAL A 70 6.28 5.30 0.11
CA VAL A 70 5.74 6.32 -0.78
C VAL A 70 6.68 6.53 -1.96
N SER A 71 6.11 6.74 -3.14
CA SER A 71 6.86 7.05 -4.36
C SER A 71 6.08 8.06 -5.17
N ASP A 72 6.79 8.96 -5.84
CA ASP A 72 6.17 9.81 -6.84
C ASP A 72 5.57 8.97 -7.96
N GLN A 73 4.45 9.44 -8.51
CA GLN A 73 3.87 8.86 -9.71
C GLN A 73 4.58 9.45 -10.92
N ASN A 74 5.72 8.87 -11.30
CA ASN A 74 6.35 9.22 -12.55
C ASN A 74 5.54 8.65 -13.71
N SER A 75 4.93 9.55 -14.48
CA SER A 75 4.39 9.21 -15.79
C SER A 75 5.57 8.92 -16.70
N PHE A 76 5.77 7.66 -17.08
CA PHE A 76 6.58 7.36 -18.25
C PHE A 76 5.79 7.86 -19.46
N SER A 77 6.24 8.98 -20.03
CA SER A 77 5.85 9.48 -21.35
C SER A 77 6.60 8.70 -22.43
#